data_AF-A0A383C7W6-F1
#
_entry.id   AF-A0A383C7W6-F1
#
_cell.length_a   1.000
_cell.length_b   1.000
_cell.length_c   1.000
_cell.angle_alpha   90.00
_cell.angle_beta   90.00
_cell.angle_gamma   90.00
#
_symmetry.space_group_name_H-M   'P 1'
#
loop_
_entity.id
_entity.type
_entity.pdbx_description
1 polymer ?
#
loop_
_entity_poly.entity_id
_entity_poly.type
_entity_poly.pdbx_seq_one_letter_code
_entity_poly.pdbx_strand_id
1 'polypeptide(L)'
;MPPEQGNQSDLGTLLTKFNIPVDMLGVAETSSSSDLFVEIIMSRSINGLLVDQYNLVEVYEVKNRNRAIEQLQASISVNVEKSGIIILDVNDRDPNLAADLANAFINELDWFNKEKTMSSAKNTRQFVEKRLTDTRKDLDKTLMALQAFQEQYHLISLPEQAKMLVEAAAEVESQLQNREVEISVLKRTLNARHPSIVRIQMEIDELRKQRSRLTLGDKIEAQARPRDGGGDRRVNIPFNQM
;
A
#
# COMPACT_ATOMS: atom_id res chain seq x y z
N MET A 1 -1.99 -22.33 -37.03
CA MET A 1 -2.35 -22.94 -35.74
C MET A 1 -2.50 -21.81 -34.72
N PRO A 2 -3.69 -21.61 -34.11
CA PRO A 2 -3.88 -20.63 -33.04
C PRO A 2 -3.35 -21.16 -31.69
N PRO A 3 -2.92 -20.27 -30.78
CA PRO A 3 -2.11 -20.58 -29.60
C PRO A 3 -2.91 -21.16 -28.41
N GLU A 4 -2.21 -21.93 -27.58
CA GLU A 4 -2.73 -22.58 -26.37
C GLU A 4 -3.15 -21.58 -25.28
N GLN A 5 -4.29 -21.86 -24.66
CA GLN A 5 -4.82 -21.15 -23.48
C GLN A 5 -4.09 -21.62 -22.23
N GLY A 6 -3.26 -20.76 -21.66
CA GLY A 6 -2.63 -20.97 -20.35
C GLY A 6 -3.65 -20.90 -19.21
N ASN A 7 -3.59 -21.91 -18.34
CA ASN A 7 -4.39 -22.12 -17.12
C ASN A 7 -4.73 -20.84 -16.34
N GLN A 8 -6.00 -20.42 -16.41
CA GLN A 8 -6.62 -19.48 -15.47
C GLN A 8 -7.09 -20.15 -14.17
N SER A 9 -6.99 -21.48 -14.08
CA SER A 9 -7.49 -22.27 -12.95
C SER A 9 -6.63 -22.15 -11.68
N ASP A 10 -5.33 -21.87 -11.80
CA ASP A 10 -4.38 -22.00 -10.68
C ASP A 10 -4.49 -20.85 -9.66
N LEU A 11 -4.81 -19.65 -10.13
CA LEU A 11 -5.07 -18.47 -9.29
C LEU A 11 -6.37 -18.59 -8.49
N GLY A 12 -7.41 -19.24 -9.04
CA GLY A 12 -8.68 -19.46 -8.34
C GLY A 12 -8.53 -20.38 -7.12
N THR A 13 -7.68 -21.40 -7.22
CA THR A 13 -7.37 -22.31 -6.11
C THR A 13 -6.52 -21.69 -5.00
N LEU A 14 -5.67 -20.71 -5.34
CA LEU A 14 -4.88 -19.99 -4.34
C LEU A 14 -5.75 -18.99 -3.55
N LEU A 15 -6.68 -18.30 -4.20
CA LEU A 15 -7.56 -17.32 -3.55
C LEU A 15 -8.52 -17.97 -2.54
N THR A 16 -9.09 -19.13 -2.88
CA THR A 16 -9.94 -19.91 -1.99
C THR A 16 -9.19 -20.46 -0.78
N LYS A 17 -7.91 -20.85 -0.95
CA LYS A 17 -7.05 -21.32 0.15
C LYS A 17 -6.74 -20.25 1.21
N PHE A 18 -6.74 -18.97 0.85
CA PHE A 18 -6.47 -17.88 1.80
C PHE A 18 -7.73 -17.25 2.39
N ASN A 19 -8.93 -17.81 2.13
CA ASN A 19 -10.20 -17.34 2.68
C ASN A 19 -10.43 -15.82 2.49
N ILE A 20 -9.84 -15.24 1.45
CA ILE A 20 -9.94 -13.81 1.17
C ILE A 20 -11.35 -13.57 0.62
N PRO A 21 -12.19 -12.73 1.27
CA PRO A 21 -13.50 -12.40 0.75
C PRO A 21 -13.36 -11.77 -0.63
N VAL A 22 -14.04 -12.36 -1.61
CA VAL A 22 -13.99 -11.90 -3.02
C VAL A 22 -14.50 -10.46 -3.15
N ASP A 23 -15.40 -10.04 -2.26
CA ASP A 23 -15.86 -8.65 -2.10
C ASP A 23 -14.73 -7.66 -1.78
N MET A 24 -13.70 -8.07 -1.05
CA MET A 24 -12.55 -7.21 -0.71
C MET A 24 -11.54 -7.08 -1.87
N LEU A 25 -11.61 -7.97 -2.86
CA LEU A 25 -10.80 -7.91 -4.07
C LEU A 25 -11.34 -6.92 -5.12
N GLY A 26 -12.45 -6.23 -4.84
CA GLY A 26 -13.04 -5.30 -5.80
C GLY A 26 -13.60 -5.99 -7.05
N VAL A 27 -13.76 -7.32 -7.00
CA VAL A 27 -14.58 -8.09 -7.95
C VAL A 27 -16.03 -8.06 -7.43
N ALA A 28 -16.52 -6.86 -7.12
CA ALA A 28 -17.94 -6.61 -7.30
C ALA A 28 -18.19 -6.81 -8.79
N GLU A 29 -19.29 -7.48 -9.16
CA GLU A 29 -19.73 -7.62 -10.54
C GLU A 29 -19.44 -6.31 -11.27
N THR A 30 -18.39 -6.33 -12.11
CA THR A 30 -18.05 -5.16 -12.89
C THR A 30 -19.28 -4.94 -13.74
N SER A 31 -20.03 -3.87 -13.47
CA SER A 31 -21.03 -3.40 -14.41
C SER A 31 -20.37 -3.49 -15.78
N SER A 32 -20.96 -4.28 -16.66
CA SER A 32 -20.31 -4.62 -17.92
C SER A 32 -19.94 -3.29 -18.60
N SER A 33 -18.88 -3.24 -19.40
CA SER A 33 -18.54 -2.01 -20.12
C SER A 33 -19.76 -1.44 -20.86
N SER A 34 -20.69 -2.32 -21.28
CA SER A 34 -22.01 -1.99 -21.81
C SER A 34 -22.89 -1.17 -20.86
N ASP A 35 -22.99 -1.53 -19.59
CA ASP A 35 -23.85 -0.85 -18.60
C ASP A 35 -23.37 0.58 -18.34
N LEU A 36 -22.05 0.77 -18.28
CA LEU A 36 -21.46 2.10 -18.20
C LEU A 36 -21.82 2.95 -19.42
N PHE A 37 -21.78 2.38 -20.63
CA PHE A 37 -22.20 3.10 -21.83
C PHE A 37 -23.69 3.43 -21.82
N VAL A 38 -24.55 2.55 -21.30
CA VAL A 38 -25.99 2.85 -21.11
C VAL A 38 -26.17 4.02 -20.15
N GLU A 39 -25.48 4.02 -19.01
CA GLU A 39 -25.54 5.13 -18.04
C GLU A 39 -25.07 6.46 -18.64
N ILE A 40 -24.05 6.41 -19.49
CA ILE A 40 -23.53 7.58 -20.20
C ILE A 40 -24.58 8.11 -21.19
N ILE A 41 -25.17 7.26 -22.03
CA ILE A 41 -26.23 7.66 -22.97
C ILE A 41 -27.41 8.30 -22.23
N MET A 42 -27.81 7.75 -21.09
CA MET A 42 -28.91 8.27 -20.29
C MET A 42 -28.53 9.49 -19.43
N SER A 43 -27.25 9.87 -19.41
CA SER A 43 -26.76 10.97 -18.59
C SER A 43 -27.35 12.31 -19.02
N ARG A 44 -27.71 13.12 -18.03
CA ARG A 44 -28.22 14.49 -18.25
C ARG A 44 -27.21 15.40 -18.95
N SER A 45 -25.92 15.17 -18.77
CA SER A 45 -24.87 16.00 -19.37
C SER A 45 -24.87 15.86 -20.89
N ILE A 46 -24.92 14.62 -21.40
CA ILE A 46 -24.91 14.31 -22.84
C ILE A 46 -26.24 14.70 -23.47
N ASN A 47 -27.36 14.28 -22.87
CA ASN A 47 -28.69 14.65 -23.37
C ASN A 47 -28.87 16.18 -23.40
N GLY A 48 -28.36 16.89 -22.39
CA GLY A 48 -28.38 18.34 -22.38
C GLY A 48 -27.54 18.96 -23.49
N LEU A 49 -26.34 18.42 -23.74
CA LEU A 49 -25.47 18.89 -24.82
C LEU A 49 -26.13 18.73 -26.19
N LEU A 50 -26.75 17.57 -26.44
CA LEU A 50 -27.48 17.32 -27.69
C LEU A 50 -28.73 18.19 -27.85
N VAL A 51 -29.47 18.43 -26.75
CA VAL A 51 -30.60 19.37 -26.74
C VAL A 51 -30.16 20.76 -27.18
N ASP A 52 -29.00 21.23 -26.72
CA ASP A 52 -28.49 22.56 -27.09
C ASP A 52 -27.96 22.57 -28.54
N GLN A 53 -27.24 21.52 -28.95
CA GLN A 53 -26.64 21.42 -30.28
C GLN A 53 -27.68 21.36 -31.41
N TYR A 54 -28.77 20.62 -31.21
CA TYR A 54 -29.84 20.45 -32.18
C TYR A 54 -31.03 21.38 -31.93
N ASN A 55 -30.90 22.32 -30.98
CA ASN A 55 -31.94 23.27 -30.59
C ASN A 55 -33.30 22.60 -30.32
N LEU A 56 -33.29 21.48 -29.58
CA LEU A 56 -34.47 20.62 -29.42
C LEU A 56 -35.61 21.28 -28.62
N VAL A 57 -35.34 22.41 -27.96
CA VAL A 57 -36.38 23.21 -27.30
C VAL A 57 -37.38 23.74 -28.32
N GLU A 58 -36.90 24.23 -29.45
CA GLU A 58 -37.75 24.72 -30.55
C GLU A 58 -38.37 23.57 -31.33
N VAL A 59 -37.58 22.53 -31.63
CA VAL A 59 -38.04 21.37 -32.43
C VAL A 59 -39.16 20.61 -31.73
N TYR A 60 -39.07 20.43 -30.41
CA TYR A 60 -40.10 19.76 -29.62
C TYR A 60 -41.19 20.70 -29.09
N GLU A 61 -41.10 22.00 -29.39
CA GLU A 61 -42.05 23.03 -28.95
C GLU A 61 -42.26 23.03 -27.41
N VAL A 62 -41.18 22.84 -26.66
CA VAL A 62 -41.24 22.73 -25.20
C VAL A 62 -40.82 24.03 -24.51
N LYS A 63 -41.35 24.25 -23.30
CA LYS A 63 -41.19 25.54 -22.59
C LYS A 63 -39.78 25.81 -22.08
N ASN A 64 -39.00 24.77 -21.82
CA ASN A 64 -37.66 24.91 -21.25
C ASN A 64 -36.77 23.71 -21.60
N ARG A 65 -35.46 23.91 -21.43
CA ARG A 65 -34.41 22.92 -21.69
C ARG A 65 -34.62 21.60 -20.95
N ASN A 66 -35.06 21.63 -19.70
CA ASN A 66 -35.27 20.41 -18.92
C ASN A 66 -36.38 19.53 -19.53
N ARG A 67 -37.45 20.13 -20.05
CA ARG A 67 -38.50 19.39 -20.75
C ARG A 67 -38.01 18.80 -22.07
N ALA A 68 -37.12 19.50 -22.78
CA ALA A 68 -36.49 18.95 -23.98
C ALA A 68 -35.62 17.72 -23.64
N ILE A 69 -34.88 17.77 -22.53
CA ILE A 69 -34.08 16.63 -22.04
C ILE A 69 -34.99 15.45 -21.66
N GLU A 70 -36.06 15.69 -20.91
CA GLU A 70 -37.02 14.63 -20.55
C GLU A 70 -37.65 13.99 -21.80
N GLN A 71 -38.02 14.82 -22.78
CA GLN A 71 -38.60 14.37 -24.04
C GLN A 71 -37.61 13.56 -24.88
N LEU A 72 -36.36 14.01 -24.96
CA LEU A 72 -35.28 13.29 -25.64
C LEU A 72 -34.98 11.95 -24.95
N GLN A 73 -34.92 11.93 -23.62
CA GLN A 73 -34.71 10.69 -22.87
C GLN A 73 -35.85 9.69 -23.07
N ALA A 74 -37.09 10.17 -23.25
CA ALA A 74 -38.24 9.33 -23.52
C ALA A 74 -38.28 8.81 -24.97
N SER A 75 -37.62 9.47 -25.92
CA SER A 75 -37.50 9.01 -27.31
C SER A 75 -36.37 8.02 -27.54
N ILE A 76 -35.55 7.77 -26.52
CA ILE A 76 -34.39 6.87 -26.60
C ILE A 76 -34.72 5.55 -25.89
N SER A 77 -34.38 4.44 -26.55
CA SER A 77 -34.38 3.11 -25.95
C SER A 77 -33.00 2.48 -26.14
N VAL A 78 -32.44 1.96 -25.05
CA VAL A 78 -31.13 1.29 -25.06
C VAL A 78 -31.31 -0.13 -24.56
N ASN A 79 -30.86 -1.10 -25.36
CA ASN A 79 -30.88 -2.52 -24.99
C ASN A 79 -29.46 -3.09 -25.06
N VAL A 80 -29.11 -3.94 -24.10
CA VAL A 80 -27.84 -4.64 -24.05
C VAL A 80 -28.09 -6.12 -24.25
N GLU A 81 -27.59 -6.66 -25.36
CA GLU A 81 -27.63 -8.08 -25.61
C GLU A 81 -26.67 -8.82 -24.68
N LYS A 82 -26.93 -10.12 -24.43
CA LYS A 82 -26.03 -10.99 -23.67
C LYS A 82 -24.63 -11.13 -24.29
N SER A 83 -24.51 -10.81 -25.58
CA SER A 83 -23.25 -10.74 -26.33
C SER A 83 -22.40 -9.50 -25.97
N GLY A 84 -22.96 -8.54 -25.24
CA GLY A 84 -22.34 -7.24 -24.95
C GLY A 84 -22.57 -6.18 -26.03
N ILE A 85 -23.38 -6.47 -27.06
CA ILE A 85 -23.78 -5.51 -28.10
C ILE A 85 -24.82 -4.54 -27.53
N ILE A 86 -24.60 -3.24 -27.72
CA ILE A 86 -25.53 -2.18 -27.34
C ILE A 86 -26.34 -1.79 -28.57
N ILE A 87 -27.65 -1.85 -28.45
CA ILE A 87 -28.61 -1.39 -29.45
C ILE A 87 -29.21 -0.09 -28.94
N LEU A 88 -28.98 0.99 -29.68
CA LEU A 88 -29.53 2.32 -29.42
C LEU A 88 -30.61 2.61 -30.46
N ASP A 89 -31.85 2.77 -29.99
CA ASP A 89 -32.97 3.20 -30.80
C ASP A 89 -33.33 4.65 -30.43
N VAL A 90 -33.41 5.51 -31.45
CA VAL A 90 -33.85 6.91 -31.30
C VAL A 90 -35.10 7.09 -32.15
N ASN A 91 -36.20 7.49 -31.53
CA ASN A 91 -37.48 7.65 -32.21
C ASN A 91 -37.90 9.12 -32.26
N ASP A 92 -37.92 9.70 -33.46
CA ASP A 92 -38.33 11.09 -33.67
C ASP A 92 -39.36 11.20 -34.81
N ARG A 93 -40.06 12.32 -34.86
CA ARG A 93 -41.01 12.65 -35.92
C ARG A 93 -40.30 12.89 -37.25
N ASP A 94 -39.10 13.48 -37.22
CA ASP A 94 -38.25 13.67 -38.39
C ASP A 94 -37.23 12.52 -38.51
N PRO A 95 -37.28 11.71 -39.58
CA PRO A 95 -36.33 10.61 -39.76
C PRO A 95 -34.88 11.09 -39.91
N ASN A 96 -34.64 12.30 -40.42
CA ASN A 96 -33.28 12.84 -40.52
C ASN A 96 -32.74 13.21 -39.14
N LEU A 97 -33.56 13.86 -38.32
CA LEU A 97 -33.20 14.23 -36.96
C LEU A 97 -32.93 12.99 -36.10
N ALA A 98 -33.74 11.94 -36.23
CA ALA A 98 -33.51 10.68 -35.52
C ALA A 98 -32.14 10.06 -35.85
N ALA A 99 -31.77 10.04 -37.15
CA ALA A 99 -30.48 9.53 -37.59
C ALA A 99 -29.32 10.41 -37.09
N ASP A 100 -29.48 11.73 -37.15
CA ASP A 100 -28.46 12.67 -36.67
C ASP A 100 -28.23 12.54 -35.16
N LEU A 101 -29.30 12.43 -34.37
CA LEU A 101 -29.23 12.22 -32.93
C LEU A 101 -28.56 10.88 -32.58
N ALA A 102 -28.92 9.79 -33.26
CA ALA A 102 -28.30 8.48 -33.06
C ALA A 102 -26.78 8.53 -33.34
N ASN A 103 -26.37 9.15 -34.45
CA ASN A 103 -24.96 9.33 -34.77
C ASN A 103 -24.25 10.25 -33.76
N ALA A 104 -24.92 11.28 -33.25
CA ALA A 104 -24.36 12.17 -32.25
C ALA A 104 -24.09 11.46 -30.92
N PHE A 105 -24.99 10.56 -30.48
CA PHE A 105 -24.74 9.72 -29.30
C PHE A 105 -23.49 8.85 -29.46
N ILE A 106 -23.27 8.24 -30.63
CA ILE A 106 -22.07 7.44 -30.90
C ILE A 106 -20.81 8.30 -30.81
N ASN A 107 -20.82 9.49 -31.42
CA ASN A 107 -19.68 10.40 -31.37
C ASN A 107 -19.34 10.85 -29.94
N GLU A 108 -20.36 11.12 -29.13
CA GLU A 108 -20.17 11.55 -27.74
C GLU A 108 -19.63 10.41 -26.86
N LEU A 109 -20.09 9.18 -27.08
CA LEU A 109 -19.54 7.99 -26.41
C LEU A 109 -18.07 7.78 -26.75
N ASP A 110 -17.70 7.95 -28.03
CA ASP A 110 -16.32 7.86 -28.50
C ASP A 110 -15.43 8.93 -27.87
N TRP A 111 -15.93 10.17 -27.80
CA TRP A 111 -15.22 11.28 -27.15
C TRP A 111 -15.02 10.99 -25.66
N PHE A 112 -16.08 10.58 -24.96
CA PHE A 112 -16.03 10.26 -23.53
C PHE A 112 -15.03 9.13 -23.25
N ASN A 113 -15.01 8.09 -24.08
CA ASN A 113 -14.07 6.98 -23.94
C ASN A 113 -12.61 7.44 -24.11
N LYS A 114 -12.34 8.29 -25.12
CA LYS A 114 -11.01 8.86 -25.36
C LYS A 114 -10.56 9.76 -24.20
N GLU A 115 -11.43 10.64 -23.72
CA GLU A 115 -11.13 11.56 -22.61
C GLU A 115 -10.88 10.80 -21.30
N LYS A 116 -11.72 9.80 -20.98
CA LYS A 116 -11.53 8.96 -19.78
C LYS A 116 -10.24 8.17 -19.86
N THR A 117 -9.91 7.60 -21.02
CA THR A 117 -8.67 6.83 -21.22
C THR A 117 -7.44 7.74 -21.05
N MET A 118 -7.47 8.94 -21.64
CA MET A 118 -6.41 9.93 -21.50
C MET A 118 -6.24 10.39 -20.03
N SER A 119 -7.36 10.67 -19.36
CA SER A 119 -7.38 11.06 -17.94
C SER A 119 -6.85 9.94 -17.03
N SER A 120 -7.20 8.69 -17.32
CA SER A 120 -6.74 7.52 -16.55
C SER A 120 -5.24 7.30 -16.70
N ALA A 121 -4.68 7.47 -17.90
CA ALA A 121 -3.24 7.40 -18.14
C ALA A 121 -2.49 8.53 -17.41
N LYS A 122 -3.04 9.76 -17.44
CA LYS A 122 -2.49 10.91 -16.71
C LYS A 122 -2.49 10.70 -15.20
N ASN A 123 -3.61 10.23 -14.65
CA ASN A 123 -3.75 9.96 -13.21
C ASN A 123 -2.80 8.85 -12.76
N THR A 124 -2.68 7.77 -13.55
CA THR A 124 -1.71 6.69 -13.31
C THR A 124 -0.29 7.24 -13.30
N ARG A 125 0.10 8.07 -14.28
CA ARG A 125 1.42 8.71 -14.32
C ARG A 125 1.69 9.53 -13.05
N GLN A 126 0.75 10.39 -12.66
CA GLN A 126 0.88 11.24 -11.47
C GLN A 126 1.00 10.40 -10.18
N PHE A 127 0.22 9.33 -10.07
CA PHE A 127 0.30 8.40 -8.95
C PHE A 127 1.67 7.73 -8.86
N VAL A 128 2.19 7.22 -9.98
CA VAL A 128 3.51 6.59 -10.05
C VAL A 128 4.62 7.59 -9.72
N GLU A 129 4.56 8.82 -10.25
CA GLU A 129 5.52 9.88 -9.96
C GLU A 129 5.56 10.24 -8.47
N LYS A 130 4.38 10.38 -7.84
CA LYS A 130 4.28 10.61 -6.40
C LYS A 130 4.88 9.45 -5.62
N ARG A 131 4.50 8.21 -5.95
CA ARG A 131 4.99 7.03 -5.23
C ARG A 131 6.50 6.85 -5.38
N LEU A 132 7.05 7.14 -6.55
CA LEU A 132 8.50 7.11 -6.80
C LEU A 132 9.23 8.15 -5.95
N THR A 133 8.67 9.36 -5.85
CA THR A 133 9.24 10.43 -5.03
C THR A 133 9.23 10.07 -3.55
N ASP A 134 8.11 9.55 -3.04
CA ASP A 134 7.99 9.13 -1.64
C ASP A 134 8.95 7.97 -1.33
N THR A 135 9.02 6.97 -2.22
CA THR A 135 9.92 5.81 -2.05
C THR A 135 11.40 6.23 -2.05
N ARG A 136 11.79 7.22 -2.87
CA ARG A 136 13.17 7.76 -2.85
C ARG A 136 13.48 8.43 -1.51
N LYS A 137 12.55 9.23 -0.98
CA LYS A 137 12.73 9.87 0.34
C LYS A 137 12.85 8.84 1.46
N ASP A 138 12.05 7.79 1.42
CA ASP A 138 12.13 6.69 2.40
C ASP A 138 13.45 5.93 2.27
N LEU A 139 13.93 5.70 1.04
CA LEU A 139 15.23 5.08 0.79
C LEU A 139 16.36 5.96 1.34
N ASP A 140 16.39 7.25 1.03
CA ASP A 140 17.40 8.18 1.51
C ASP A 140 17.41 8.25 3.05
N LYS A 141 16.23 8.31 3.66
CA LYS A 141 16.09 8.28 5.13
C LYS A 141 16.65 6.99 5.72
N THR A 142 16.37 5.85 5.08
CA THR A 142 16.87 4.53 5.52
C THR A 142 18.38 4.44 5.37
N LEU A 143 18.94 4.95 4.27
CA LEU A 143 20.38 5.02 4.04
C LEU A 143 21.08 5.93 5.06
N MET A 144 20.50 7.09 5.36
CA MET A 144 21.02 7.98 6.42
C MET A 144 20.99 7.31 7.80
N ALA A 145 19.90 6.60 8.13
CA ALA A 145 19.81 5.85 9.39
C ALA A 145 20.85 4.72 9.44
N LEU A 146 21.07 4.02 8.34
CA LEU A 146 22.10 2.98 8.22
C LEU A 146 23.51 3.58 8.37
N GLN A 147 23.78 4.71 7.72
CA GLN A 147 25.06 5.41 7.82
C GLN A 147 25.31 5.89 9.26
N ALA A 148 24.33 6.53 9.90
CA ALA A 148 24.44 6.96 11.28
C ALA A 148 24.70 5.79 12.24
N PHE A 149 24.05 4.64 11.99
CA PHE A 149 24.33 3.41 12.72
C PHE A 149 25.76 2.91 12.49
N GLN A 150 26.23 2.88 11.24
CA GLN A 150 27.61 2.49 10.90
C GLN A 150 28.66 3.41 11.54
N GLU A 151 28.44 4.72 11.51
CA GLU A 151 29.31 5.73 12.12
C GLU A 151 29.32 5.62 13.65
N GLN A 152 28.13 5.48 14.27
CA GLN A 152 28.01 5.33 15.72
C GLN A 152 28.79 4.10 16.23
N TYR A 153 28.79 3.00 15.47
CA TYR A 153 29.41 1.73 15.88
C TYR A 153 30.75 1.42 15.18
N HIS A 154 31.29 2.33 14.36
CA HIS A 154 32.58 2.19 13.65
C HIS A 154 32.70 0.88 12.84
N LEU A 155 31.60 0.44 12.22
CA LEU A 155 31.50 -0.83 11.50
C LEU A 155 31.97 -0.67 10.05
N ILE A 156 33.22 -1.02 9.75
CA ILE A 156 33.84 -0.88 8.42
C ILE A 156 33.52 -2.09 7.51
N SER A 157 33.03 -3.22 8.06
CA SER A 157 32.68 -4.44 7.32
C SER A 157 31.51 -5.19 7.98
N LEU A 158 30.30 -5.05 7.42
CA LEU A 158 29.04 -5.49 8.06
C LEU A 158 28.84 -7.01 8.26
N PRO A 159 29.15 -7.93 7.32
CA PRO A 159 28.62 -9.30 7.47
C PRO A 159 29.36 -10.16 8.50
N GLU A 160 30.69 -10.25 8.38
CA GLU A 160 31.47 -11.19 9.18
C GLU A 160 31.67 -10.69 10.62
N GLN A 161 31.90 -9.39 10.80
CA GLN A 161 32.17 -8.80 12.12
C GLN A 161 30.90 -8.66 12.96
N ALA A 162 29.75 -8.33 12.34
CA ALA A 162 28.47 -8.33 13.04
C ALA A 162 28.06 -9.75 13.44
N LYS A 163 28.27 -10.74 12.56
CA LYS A 163 28.00 -12.14 12.87
C LYS A 163 28.82 -12.62 14.07
N MET A 164 30.12 -12.36 14.10
CA MET A 164 31.00 -12.72 15.22
C MET A 164 30.57 -12.05 16.55
N LEU A 165 30.16 -10.78 16.49
CA LEU A 165 29.69 -10.06 17.69
C LEU A 165 28.35 -10.60 18.20
N VAL A 166 27.41 -10.89 17.28
CA VAL A 166 26.12 -11.50 17.61
C VAL A 166 26.31 -12.89 18.19
N GLU A 167 27.20 -13.71 17.61
CA GLU A 167 27.54 -15.04 18.14
C GLU A 167 28.17 -14.94 19.54
N ALA A 168 29.08 -14.01 19.77
CA ALA A 168 29.68 -13.78 21.09
C ALA A 168 28.65 -13.29 22.12
N ALA A 169 27.72 -12.42 21.71
CA ALA A 169 26.64 -11.93 22.58
C ALA A 169 25.63 -13.05 22.92
N ALA A 170 25.29 -13.89 21.94
CA ALA A 170 24.41 -15.05 22.13
C ALA A 170 25.02 -16.08 23.11
N GLU A 171 26.34 -16.31 23.02
CA GLU A 171 27.05 -17.21 23.95
C GLU A 171 27.01 -16.68 25.39
N VAL A 172 27.29 -15.39 25.60
CA VAL A 172 27.24 -14.79 26.93
C VAL A 172 25.83 -14.81 27.52
N GLU A 173 24.80 -14.56 26.71
CA GLU A 173 23.40 -14.62 27.16
C GLU A 173 22.98 -16.06 27.49
N SER A 174 23.42 -17.06 26.71
CA SER A 174 23.20 -18.48 26.99
C SER A 174 23.83 -18.90 28.33
N GLN A 175 25.09 -18.52 28.57
CA GLN A 175 25.76 -18.79 29.85
C GLN A 175 25.05 -18.11 31.02
N LEU A 176 24.59 -16.86 30.83
CA LEU A 176 23.86 -16.13 31.86
C LEU A 176 22.55 -16.83 32.22
N GLN A 177 21.75 -17.23 31.23
CA GLN A 177 20.50 -17.96 31.45
C GLN A 177 20.74 -19.29 32.17
N ASN A 178 21.78 -20.04 31.78
CA ASN A 178 22.13 -21.30 32.45
C ASN A 178 22.45 -21.08 33.94
N ARG A 179 23.24 -20.06 34.27
CA ARG A 179 23.56 -19.72 35.67
C ARG A 179 22.36 -19.18 36.44
N GLU A 180 21.50 -18.39 35.80
CA GLU A 180 20.26 -17.87 36.41
C GLU A 180 19.26 -19.00 36.72
N VAL A 181 19.18 -20.02 35.88
CA VAL A 181 18.42 -21.25 36.17
C VAL A 181 19.07 -22.02 37.33
N GLU A 182 20.39 -22.22 37.30
CA GLU A 182 21.12 -22.96 38.33
C GLU A 182 20.96 -22.32 39.72
N ILE A 183 21.13 -21.00 39.84
CA ILE A 183 20.94 -20.30 41.11
C ILE A 183 19.48 -20.35 41.58
N SER A 184 18.52 -20.32 40.65
CA SER A 184 17.09 -20.41 40.98
C SER A 184 16.72 -21.77 41.56
N VAL A 185 17.33 -22.85 41.05
CA VAL A 185 17.18 -24.20 41.62
C VAL A 185 17.82 -24.27 43.01
N LEU A 186 19.04 -23.77 43.18
CA LEU A 186 19.76 -23.82 44.45
C LEU A 186 19.10 -22.96 45.54
N LYS A 187 18.51 -21.81 45.19
CA LYS A 187 17.75 -20.97 46.13
C LYS A 187 16.48 -21.64 46.66
N ARG A 188 15.95 -22.66 45.97
CA ARG A 188 14.79 -23.45 46.44
C ARG A 188 15.18 -24.56 47.41
N THR A 189 16.43 -25.00 47.39
CA THR A 189 16.90 -26.16 48.17
C THR A 189 17.90 -25.80 49.26
N LEU A 190 18.55 -24.65 49.18
CA LEU A 190 19.62 -24.21 50.08
C LEU A 190 19.31 -22.83 50.69
N ASN A 191 19.96 -22.54 51.83
CA ASN A 191 19.88 -21.23 52.46
C ASN A 191 20.62 -20.15 51.65
N ALA A 192 20.18 -18.89 51.75
CA ALA A 192 20.71 -17.78 50.95
C ALA A 192 22.22 -17.49 51.14
N ARG A 193 22.84 -18.00 52.20
CA ARG A 193 24.28 -17.85 52.52
C ARG A 193 25.12 -19.06 52.14
N HIS A 194 24.54 -20.06 51.46
CA HIS A 194 25.28 -21.24 51.06
C HIS A 194 26.39 -20.86 50.06
N PRO A 195 27.64 -21.34 50.23
CA PRO A 195 28.77 -20.97 49.38
C PRO A 195 28.51 -21.10 47.87
N SER A 196 27.75 -22.12 47.45
CA SER A 196 27.36 -22.33 46.04
C SER A 196 26.48 -21.20 45.47
N ILE A 197 25.56 -20.65 46.27
CA ILE A 197 24.69 -19.54 45.83
C ILE A 197 25.54 -18.27 45.66
N VAL A 198 26.45 -18.00 46.60
CA VAL A 198 27.35 -16.84 46.52
C VAL A 198 28.26 -16.95 45.29
N ARG A 199 28.81 -18.13 45.01
CA ARG A 199 29.65 -18.39 43.83
C ARG A 199 28.90 -18.11 42.53
N ILE A 200 27.73 -18.71 42.34
CA ILE A 200 26.95 -18.54 41.09
C ILE A 200 26.45 -17.12 40.94
N GLN A 201 26.13 -16.43 42.05
CA GLN A 201 25.77 -15.01 42.00
C GLN A 201 26.94 -14.17 41.49
N MET A 202 28.17 -14.43 41.93
CA MET A 202 29.37 -13.75 41.41
C MET A 202 29.59 -14.03 39.92
N GLU A 203 29.36 -15.26 39.46
CA GLU A 203 29.46 -15.63 38.04
C GLU A 203 28.40 -14.91 37.19
N ILE A 204 27.15 -14.84 37.66
CA ILE A 204 26.06 -14.09 37.02
C ILE A 204 26.42 -12.59 36.92
N ASP A 205 26.95 -12.01 37.99
CA ASP A 205 27.30 -10.59 38.01
C ASP A 205 28.45 -10.29 37.03
N GLU A 206 29.42 -11.21 36.87
CA GLU A 206 30.48 -11.07 35.88
C GLU A 206 29.97 -11.23 34.45
N LEU A 207 29.11 -12.23 34.18
CA LEU A 207 28.47 -12.42 32.87
C LEU A 207 27.60 -11.22 32.48
N ARG A 208 26.89 -10.60 33.44
CA ARG A 208 26.14 -9.36 33.20
C ARG A 208 27.05 -8.20 32.82
N LYS A 209 28.22 -8.06 33.45
CA LYS A 209 29.24 -7.08 33.05
C LYS A 209 29.86 -7.38 31.69
N GLN A 210 29.99 -8.65 31.31
CA GLN A 210 30.49 -9.03 29.98
C GLN A 210 29.44 -8.72 28.92
N ARG A 211 28.17 -9.06 29.16
CA ARG A 211 27.05 -8.69 28.29
C ARG A 211 26.98 -7.18 28.10
N SER A 212 27.07 -6.40 29.18
CA SER A 212 27.04 -4.94 29.07
C SER A 212 28.22 -4.42 28.23
N ARG A 213 29.40 -5.03 28.29
CA ARG A 213 30.57 -4.68 27.45
C ARG A 213 30.44 -5.10 25.98
N LEU A 214 29.55 -6.05 25.67
CA LEU A 214 29.27 -6.48 24.29
C LEU A 214 28.11 -5.70 23.68
N THR A 215 27.13 -5.28 24.49
CA THR A 215 26.01 -4.42 24.07
C THR A 215 26.36 -2.93 24.04
N LEU A 216 27.28 -2.53 24.92
CA LEU A 216 27.81 -1.18 25.03
C LEU A 216 29.25 -1.27 24.54
N GLY A 217 29.55 -0.68 23.37
CA GLY A 217 30.88 -0.61 22.76
C GLY A 217 31.90 0.21 23.57
N ASP A 218 31.93 0.06 24.89
CA ASP A 218 32.57 0.93 25.88
C ASP A 218 34.08 0.76 26.00
N LYS A 219 34.72 0.16 24.98
CA LYS A 219 36.17 0.25 24.79
C LYS A 219 36.57 0.83 23.43
N ILE A 220 35.68 1.57 22.78
CA ILE A 220 36.08 2.54 21.75
C ILE A 220 36.32 3.93 22.38
N GLU A 221 35.69 4.26 23.51
CA GLU A 221 35.87 5.56 24.21
C GLU A 221 37.24 5.76 24.89
N ALA A 222 37.98 4.71 25.25
CA ALA A 222 39.21 4.88 26.04
C ALA A 222 40.40 5.49 25.25
N GLN A 223 40.29 5.64 23.92
CA GLN A 223 41.29 6.32 23.09
C GLN A 223 40.80 7.66 22.49
N ALA A 224 39.55 8.06 22.75
CA ALA A 224 38.95 9.27 22.17
C ALA A 224 38.70 10.40 23.18
N ARG A 225 39.44 10.45 24.31
CA ARG A 225 39.42 11.62 25.19
C ARG A 225 40.64 12.52 24.94
N PRO A 226 40.48 13.70 24.31
CA PRO A 226 41.28 14.85 24.71
C PRO A 226 40.87 15.23 26.12
N ARG A 227 41.85 15.42 27.00
CA ARG A 227 41.68 16.10 28.28
C ARG A 227 41.26 17.54 27.99
N ASP A 228 39.99 17.90 28.13
CA ASP A 228 39.62 19.23 28.62
C ASP A 228 38.16 19.31 29.08
N GLY A 229 37.89 20.26 29.97
CA GLY A 229 36.82 20.22 30.97
C GLY A 229 35.46 20.80 30.58
N GLY A 230 34.46 20.32 31.34
CA GLY A 230 33.33 21.12 31.84
C GLY A 230 32.04 21.09 31.02
N GLY A 231 30.96 20.62 31.65
CA GLY A 231 29.59 21.03 31.28
C GLY A 231 28.57 19.89 31.20
N ASP A 232 27.92 19.63 32.33
CA ASP A 232 26.78 18.76 32.54
C ASP A 232 25.62 18.97 31.53
N ARG A 233 25.26 17.93 30.75
CA ARG A 233 23.90 17.73 30.19
C ARG A 233 23.62 16.24 29.98
N ARG A 234 23.06 15.60 31.01
CA ARG A 234 22.49 14.24 30.93
C ARG A 234 21.23 14.26 30.06
N VAL A 235 21.23 13.54 28.93
CA VAL A 235 20.00 13.21 28.19
C VAL A 235 19.66 11.75 28.47
N ASN A 236 18.57 11.55 29.21
CA ASN A 236 17.99 10.27 29.59
C ASN A 236 16.91 9.89 28.56
N ILE A 237 17.00 8.71 27.93
CA ILE A 237 15.90 8.15 27.14
C ILE A 237 15.55 6.77 27.74
N PRO A 238 14.36 6.60 28.34
CA PRO A 238 13.93 5.33 28.90
C PRO A 238 13.35 4.43 27.80
N PHE A 239 13.79 3.17 27.75
CA PHE A 239 13.11 2.12 27.01
C PHE A 239 12.23 1.31 27.96
N ASN A 240 10.91 1.43 27.83
CA ASN A 240 10.00 0.37 28.24
C ASN A 240 8.68 0.40 27.45
N GLN A 241 8.20 -0.80 27.12
CA GLN A 241 6.89 -1.19 26.57
C GLN A 241 6.65 -1.00 25.06
N MET A 242 6.92 -2.05 24.28
CA MET A 242 5.90 -2.87 23.60
C MET A 242 6.48 -4.24 23.29
#